data_AF-A0A8J7VEI5-F1
#
_entry.id   AF-A0A8J7VEI5-F1
#
_cell.length_a   1.000
_cell.length_b   1.000
_cell.length_c   1.000
_cell.angle_alpha   90.00
_cell.angle_beta   90.00
_cell.angle_gamma   90.00
#
_symmetry.space_group_name_H-M   'P 1'
#
loop_
_entity.id
_entity.type
_entity.pdbx_description
1 polymer ?
#
loop_
_entity_poly.entity_id
_entity_poly.type
_entity_poly.pdbx_seq_one_letter_code
_entity_poly.pdbx_strand_id
1 'polypeptide(L)'
;MNFDKLPEHRRSATVARARRVRWIVFGVLVIAAATAAYFHREARKTELREQQRATIAALQEQRVAAAAAVAEANQSELPLAERIARTERLLIIQRHIAQESGRAITSYVEDLQRTEAELDRLRVQEKVQLSLERESAAVAAGNAGDNTAAAELWREAWQLQRDVNRTGGGVRNIEREQRLEQEVARLAAEPIQKVLQEKLTAAQRAVTDKQWDAALGLYREARELQERLNREFPRSRYSDLAALSRIDAEIASLSADGLDVAINAKLAEARQLALSGRQSEAAAGLAEAADAQRTLNERFGRSRFVSMERLEEIESERQTTLAADALKIAVTLRDQAEQHLRRREVFQAQQSIREALAQLEEIAARLPKAKGVDEAMRMQLAFLNVRSDDLANLQDRLYEQLAPLPGQTGIALLRAEVLQAEFTRLMSSNPSRNPGRTQPVDSVTLAEATEFCRRAGWVLGWKVRLPTLEEVRLAGSEGAGVFQNLKGGLAEWLASEAEGSNGPVLNAEGVVEQAARSERSRQRGFRVAVEVDLVNPASAR
;
A
#
# COMPACT_ATOMS: atom_id res chain seq x y z
N MET A 1 82.01 -31.23 -92.40
CA MET A 1 83.44 -31.54 -92.23
C MET A 1 83.54 -32.98 -91.76
N ASN A 2 83.93 -33.85 -92.69
CA ASN A 2 85.12 -34.71 -92.65
C ASN A 2 85.09 -35.75 -91.51
N PHE A 3 84.81 -37.03 -91.74
CA PHE A 3 85.33 -38.06 -92.69
C PHE A 3 86.21 -39.07 -91.92
N ASP A 4 85.88 -40.34 -92.16
CA ASP A 4 86.74 -41.53 -92.14
C ASP A 4 87.29 -42.07 -90.81
N LYS A 5 86.78 -43.23 -90.38
CA LYS A 5 87.25 -44.56 -90.88
C LYS A 5 86.38 -45.72 -90.34
N LEU A 6 86.04 -46.62 -91.27
CA LEU A 6 85.49 -47.99 -91.15
C LEU A 6 86.44 -48.95 -90.36
N PRO A 7 86.07 -50.21 -89.98
CA PRO A 7 85.12 -51.10 -90.68
C PRO A 7 84.19 -52.03 -89.86
N GLU A 8 83.32 -52.67 -90.64
CA GLU A 8 82.40 -53.80 -90.44
C GLU A 8 82.63 -54.79 -89.28
N HIS A 9 81.53 -55.25 -88.64
CA HIS A 9 81.24 -56.70 -88.50
C HIS A 9 79.78 -57.00 -88.11
N ARG A 10 79.18 -57.85 -88.94
CA ARG A 10 78.25 -58.98 -88.69
C ARG A 10 77.31 -59.01 -87.46
N ARG A 11 76.01 -59.09 -87.82
CA ARG A 11 74.84 -59.72 -87.18
C ARG A 11 75.09 -60.77 -86.09
N SER A 12 74.32 -60.70 -85.00
CA SER A 12 73.68 -61.90 -84.41
C SER A 12 72.46 -61.55 -83.55
N ALA A 13 71.31 -62.08 -83.95
CA ALA A 13 70.07 -62.09 -83.20
C ALA A 13 70.14 -63.09 -82.03
N THR A 14 70.23 -62.61 -80.79
CA THR A 14 69.99 -63.40 -79.56
C THR A 14 69.62 -62.51 -78.37
N VAL A 15 68.79 -61.48 -78.60
CA VAL A 15 68.14 -60.67 -77.56
C VAL A 15 66.69 -61.17 -77.38
N ALA A 16 66.48 -62.24 -76.59
CA ALA A 16 65.13 -62.55 -76.05
C ALA A 16 65.08 -63.61 -74.93
N ARG A 17 66.03 -64.57 -74.85
CA ARG A 17 65.90 -65.74 -73.94
C ARG A 17 66.54 -65.56 -72.55
N ALA A 18 67.50 -64.65 -72.39
CA ALA A 18 68.20 -64.42 -71.10
C ALA A 18 67.42 -63.53 -70.10
N ARG A 19 66.42 -62.76 -70.55
CA ARG A 19 65.56 -61.97 -69.65
C ARG A 19 64.46 -62.82 -69.00
N ARG A 20 63.88 -63.83 -69.67
CA ARG A 20 62.81 -64.68 -69.10
C ARG A 20 63.27 -65.60 -67.96
N VAL A 21 64.49 -66.15 -68.03
CA VAL A 21 65.03 -67.03 -66.96
C VAL A 21 65.34 -66.22 -65.69
N ARG A 22 65.84 -64.98 -65.82
CA ARG A 22 66.05 -64.09 -64.66
C ARG A 22 64.75 -63.71 -63.95
N TRP A 23 63.65 -63.52 -64.67
CA TRP A 23 62.34 -63.23 -64.04
C TRP A 23 61.72 -64.44 -63.34
N ILE A 24 61.92 -65.66 -63.84
CA ILE A 24 61.42 -66.89 -63.19
C ILE A 24 62.23 -67.20 -61.91
N VAL A 25 63.56 -67.09 -61.96
CA VAL A 25 64.41 -67.29 -60.78
C VAL A 25 64.16 -66.21 -59.73
N PHE A 26 63.94 -64.96 -60.14
CA PHE A 26 63.52 -63.88 -59.25
C PHE A 26 62.12 -64.15 -58.66
N GLY A 27 61.16 -64.64 -59.44
CA GLY A 27 59.83 -65.02 -58.96
C GLY A 27 59.85 -66.16 -57.92
N VAL A 28 60.66 -67.20 -58.12
CA VAL A 28 60.82 -68.29 -57.15
C VAL A 28 61.53 -67.83 -55.87
N LEU A 29 62.55 -66.97 -55.97
CA LEU A 29 63.21 -66.38 -54.80
C LEU A 29 62.28 -65.44 -54.02
N VAL A 30 61.41 -64.68 -54.70
CA VAL A 30 60.40 -63.84 -54.06
C VAL A 30 59.33 -64.69 -53.36
N ILE A 31 58.89 -65.80 -53.96
CA ILE A 31 57.94 -66.73 -53.31
C ILE A 31 58.59 -67.43 -52.10
N ALA A 32 59.84 -67.88 -52.21
CA ALA A 32 60.58 -68.50 -51.10
C ALA A 32 60.87 -67.50 -49.96
N ALA A 33 61.20 -66.25 -50.29
CA ALA A 33 61.33 -65.18 -49.31
C ALA A 33 59.98 -64.83 -48.67
N ALA A 34 58.88 -64.86 -49.44
CA ALA A 34 57.53 -64.63 -48.93
C ALA A 34 57.05 -65.77 -48.01
N THR A 35 57.36 -67.04 -48.32
CA THR A 35 57.04 -68.18 -47.44
C THR A 35 57.93 -68.17 -46.19
N ALA A 36 59.23 -67.89 -46.31
CA ALA A 36 60.11 -67.71 -45.14
C ALA A 36 59.66 -66.53 -44.26
N ALA A 37 59.27 -65.40 -44.85
CA ALA A 37 58.69 -64.26 -44.13
C ALA A 37 57.34 -64.62 -43.49
N TYR A 38 56.51 -65.44 -44.15
CA TYR A 38 55.25 -65.93 -43.59
C TYR A 38 55.49 -66.84 -42.37
N PHE A 39 56.38 -67.83 -42.47
CA PHE A 39 56.70 -68.73 -41.34
C PHE A 39 57.44 -68.00 -40.21
N HIS A 40 58.33 -67.03 -40.51
CA HIS A 40 58.95 -66.20 -39.48
C HIS A 40 57.92 -65.28 -38.79
N ARG A 41 56.96 -64.76 -39.55
CA ARG A 41 55.82 -64.00 -39.02
C ARG A 41 54.89 -64.88 -38.19
N GLU A 42 54.70 -66.15 -38.55
CA GLU A 42 53.85 -67.08 -37.81
C GLU A 42 54.53 -67.59 -36.54
N ALA A 43 55.84 -67.86 -36.59
CA ALA A 43 56.67 -68.19 -35.42
C ALA A 43 56.71 -67.02 -34.41
N ARG A 44 56.89 -65.78 -34.88
CA ARG A 44 56.78 -64.59 -34.04
C ARG A 44 55.38 -64.39 -33.47
N LYS A 45 54.32 -64.72 -34.23
CA LYS A 45 52.94 -64.68 -33.70
C LYS A 45 52.71 -65.73 -32.62
N THR A 46 53.28 -66.93 -32.74
CA THR A 46 53.17 -67.96 -31.71
C THR A 46 53.94 -67.57 -30.45
N GLU A 47 55.17 -67.06 -30.58
CA GLU A 47 55.97 -66.57 -29.45
C GLU A 47 55.31 -65.38 -28.76
N LEU A 48 54.76 -64.43 -29.53
CA LEU A 48 53.99 -63.30 -29.00
C LEU A 48 52.70 -63.77 -28.28
N ARG A 49 52.01 -64.80 -28.82
CA ARG A 49 50.82 -65.39 -28.16
C ARG A 49 51.18 -66.14 -26.89
N GLU A 50 52.34 -66.81 -26.83
CA GLU A 50 52.83 -67.47 -25.62
C GLU A 50 53.25 -66.45 -24.56
N GLN A 51 53.95 -65.38 -24.94
CA GLN A 51 54.27 -64.26 -24.05
C GLN A 51 53.00 -63.57 -23.54
N GLN A 52 52.01 -63.33 -24.40
CA GLN A 52 50.71 -62.78 -24.00
C GLN A 52 49.97 -63.73 -23.04
N ARG A 53 49.97 -65.04 -23.29
CA ARG A 53 49.37 -66.04 -22.39
C ARG A 53 50.06 -66.08 -21.02
N ALA A 54 51.40 -66.04 -20.99
CA ALA A 54 52.17 -66.00 -19.76
C ALA A 54 51.90 -64.71 -18.97
N THR A 55 51.80 -63.57 -19.67
CA THR A 55 51.47 -62.27 -19.06
C THR A 55 50.05 -62.25 -18.48
N ILE A 56 49.07 -62.77 -19.23
CA ILE A 56 47.68 -62.90 -18.74
C ILE A 56 47.61 -63.82 -17.53
N ALA A 57 48.33 -64.95 -17.52
CA ALA A 57 48.37 -65.87 -16.38
C ALA A 57 48.96 -65.22 -15.12
N ALA A 58 50.06 -64.47 -15.26
CA ALA A 58 50.66 -63.73 -14.15
C ALA A 58 49.72 -62.63 -13.61
N LEU A 59 49.02 -61.92 -14.49
CA LEU A 59 48.02 -60.91 -14.09
C LEU A 59 46.79 -61.54 -13.44
N GLN A 60 46.40 -62.75 -13.84
CA GLN A 60 45.32 -63.50 -13.19
C GLN A 60 45.68 -63.86 -11.74
N GLU A 61 46.90 -64.29 -11.48
CA GLU A 61 47.39 -64.55 -10.13
C GLU A 61 47.36 -63.26 -9.27
N GLN A 62 47.82 -62.14 -9.82
CA GLN A 62 47.74 -60.83 -9.18
C GLN A 62 46.29 -60.37 -8.94
N ARG A 63 45.37 -60.65 -9.87
CA ARG A 63 43.94 -60.34 -9.73
C ARG A 63 43.34 -61.11 -8.57
N VAL A 64 43.62 -62.40 -8.43
CA VAL A 64 43.12 -63.23 -7.31
C VAL A 64 43.64 -62.70 -5.98
N ALA A 65 44.92 -62.38 -5.90
CA ALA A 65 45.51 -61.77 -4.70
C ALA A 65 44.88 -60.40 -4.37
N ALA A 66 44.70 -59.53 -5.36
CA ALA A 66 44.07 -58.22 -5.17
C ALA A 66 42.58 -58.34 -4.78
N ALA A 67 41.85 -59.30 -5.35
CA ALA A 67 40.45 -59.56 -5.00
C ALA A 67 40.32 -60.10 -3.56
N ALA A 68 41.24 -60.97 -3.13
CA ALA A 68 41.31 -61.42 -1.75
C ALA A 68 41.60 -60.25 -0.79
N ALA A 69 42.50 -59.34 -1.15
CA ALA A 69 42.82 -58.15 -0.36
C ALA A 69 41.64 -57.16 -0.25
N VAL A 70 40.80 -57.04 -1.30
CA VAL A 70 39.54 -56.27 -1.26
C VAL A 70 38.50 -56.95 -0.36
N ALA A 71 38.35 -58.28 -0.48
CA ALA A 71 37.43 -59.04 0.36
C ALA A 71 37.78 -58.95 1.86
N GLU A 72 39.08 -59.07 2.19
CA GLU A 72 39.61 -58.84 3.54
C GLU A 72 39.30 -57.42 4.01
N ALA A 73 39.60 -56.41 3.18
CA ALA A 73 39.37 -55.01 3.54
C ALA A 73 37.90 -54.66 3.79
N ASN A 74 36.99 -55.35 3.10
CA ASN A 74 35.56 -55.22 3.30
C ASN A 74 35.05 -55.94 4.57
N GLN A 75 35.76 -56.97 5.05
CA GLN A 75 35.40 -57.70 6.27
C GLN A 75 36.01 -57.10 7.54
N SER A 76 37.22 -56.53 7.44
CA SER A 76 37.99 -56.04 8.59
C SER A 76 37.70 -54.58 8.98
N GLU A 77 36.62 -53.97 8.48
CA GLU A 77 36.29 -52.55 8.70
C GLU A 77 37.49 -51.59 8.51
N LEU A 78 38.35 -51.86 7.52
CA LEU A 78 39.51 -51.00 7.25
C LEU A 78 39.07 -49.56 6.91
N PRO A 79 39.93 -48.56 7.20
CA PRO A 79 39.67 -47.18 6.82
C PRO A 79 39.30 -47.06 5.34
N LEU A 80 38.35 -46.18 5.04
CA LEU A 80 37.77 -46.07 3.70
C LEU A 80 38.82 -45.76 2.62
N ALA A 81 39.83 -44.94 2.95
CA ALA A 81 40.95 -44.63 2.06
C ALA A 81 41.74 -45.89 1.67
N GLU A 82 41.93 -46.82 2.59
CA GLU A 82 42.64 -48.07 2.32
C GLU A 82 41.80 -49.02 1.46
N ARG A 83 40.49 -49.07 1.70
CA ARG A 83 39.54 -49.83 0.87
C ARG A 83 39.51 -49.30 -0.57
N ILE A 84 39.45 -47.98 -0.76
CA ILE A 84 39.55 -47.33 -2.07
C ILE A 84 40.85 -47.71 -2.78
N ALA A 85 42.00 -47.56 -2.11
CA ALA A 85 43.31 -47.87 -2.69
C ALA A 85 43.43 -49.34 -3.13
N ARG A 86 42.90 -50.29 -2.34
CA ARG A 86 42.89 -51.72 -2.68
C ARG A 86 41.96 -52.01 -3.87
N THR A 87 40.78 -51.42 -3.92
CA THR A 87 39.83 -51.58 -5.04
C THR A 87 40.34 -50.93 -6.32
N GLU A 88 41.02 -49.78 -6.24
CA GLU A 88 41.69 -49.14 -7.38
C GLU A 88 42.78 -50.04 -7.97
N ARG A 89 43.60 -50.67 -7.12
CA ARG A 89 44.62 -51.63 -7.57
C ARG A 89 43.99 -52.82 -8.30
N LEU A 90 42.91 -53.38 -7.77
CA LEU A 90 42.16 -54.46 -8.43
C LEU A 90 41.64 -54.00 -9.79
N LEU A 91 41.07 -52.80 -9.88
CA LEU A 91 40.56 -52.24 -11.13
C LEU A 91 41.65 -52.04 -12.18
N ILE A 92 42.82 -51.52 -11.78
CA ILE A 92 43.97 -51.35 -12.68
C ILE A 92 44.40 -52.71 -13.27
N ILE A 93 44.49 -53.75 -12.44
CA ILE A 93 44.86 -55.10 -12.88
C ILE A 93 43.79 -55.67 -13.84
N GLN A 94 42.51 -55.51 -13.52
CA GLN A 94 41.41 -55.97 -14.38
C GLN A 94 41.39 -55.26 -15.74
N ARG A 95 41.63 -53.94 -15.78
CA ARG A 95 41.74 -53.17 -17.03
C ARG A 95 42.92 -53.65 -17.88
N HIS A 96 44.06 -53.95 -17.25
CA HIS A 96 45.23 -54.45 -17.93
C HIS A 96 44.99 -55.85 -18.54
N ILE A 97 44.32 -56.75 -17.80
CA ILE A 97 43.89 -58.05 -18.35
C ILE A 97 42.94 -57.88 -19.53
N ALA A 98 41.98 -56.96 -19.44
CA ALA A 98 41.02 -56.70 -20.52
C ALA A 98 41.68 -56.17 -21.80
N GLN A 99 42.73 -55.33 -21.67
CA GLN A 99 43.52 -54.83 -22.78
C GLN A 99 44.34 -55.93 -23.48
N GLU A 100 45.05 -56.77 -22.70
CA GLU A 100 45.90 -57.84 -23.23
C GLU A 100 45.10 -59.01 -23.82
N SER A 101 43.87 -59.25 -23.36
CA SER A 101 43.07 -60.41 -23.79
C SER A 101 42.39 -60.25 -25.15
N GLY A 102 42.31 -59.03 -25.72
CA GLY A 102 41.88 -58.75 -27.10
C GLY A 102 40.45 -59.16 -27.53
N ARG A 103 39.71 -59.93 -26.73
CA ARG A 103 38.30 -60.30 -26.92
C ARG A 103 37.58 -60.31 -25.58
N ALA A 104 36.47 -59.57 -25.49
CA ALA A 104 35.60 -59.51 -24.33
C ALA A 104 35.02 -60.90 -24.03
N ILE A 105 35.60 -61.61 -23.07
CA ILE A 105 34.88 -62.67 -22.37
C ILE A 105 33.89 -61.95 -21.46
N THR A 106 32.60 -62.22 -21.63
CA THR A 106 31.49 -61.52 -20.95
C THR A 106 31.69 -61.44 -19.43
N SER A 107 32.27 -62.47 -18.81
CA SER A 107 32.56 -62.49 -17.37
C SER A 107 33.58 -61.44 -16.92
N TYR A 108 34.61 -61.11 -17.73
CA TYR A 108 35.56 -60.06 -17.35
C TYR A 108 34.96 -58.66 -17.42
N VAL A 109 34.02 -58.44 -18.35
CA VAL A 109 33.33 -57.15 -18.47
C VAL A 109 32.40 -56.95 -17.28
N GLU A 110 31.68 -58.00 -16.85
CA GLU A 110 30.82 -57.95 -15.66
C GLU A 110 31.62 -57.71 -14.37
N ASP A 111 32.74 -58.39 -14.19
CA ASP A 111 33.60 -58.22 -13.01
C ASP A 111 34.25 -56.84 -12.96
N LEU A 112 34.65 -56.30 -14.12
CA LEU A 112 35.15 -54.94 -14.26
C LEU A 112 34.08 -53.92 -13.85
N GLN A 113 32.88 -54.05 -14.42
CA GLN A 113 31.75 -53.16 -14.10
C GLN A 113 31.37 -53.21 -12.62
N ARG A 114 31.39 -54.39 -12.00
CA ARG A 114 31.15 -54.53 -10.55
C ARG A 114 32.22 -53.83 -9.72
N THR A 115 33.49 -53.99 -10.08
CA THR A 115 34.62 -53.37 -9.37
C THR A 115 34.60 -51.85 -9.54
N GLU A 116 34.24 -51.35 -10.73
CA GLU A 116 34.03 -49.92 -10.99
C GLU A 116 32.88 -49.35 -10.15
N ALA A 117 31.73 -50.04 -10.12
CA ALA A 117 30.59 -49.63 -9.31
C ALA A 117 30.90 -49.64 -7.80
N GLU A 118 31.69 -50.61 -7.33
CA GLU A 118 32.15 -50.67 -5.94
C GLU A 118 33.09 -49.51 -5.61
N LEU A 119 34.08 -49.23 -6.48
CA LEU A 119 34.98 -48.09 -6.30
C LEU A 119 34.22 -46.75 -6.28
N ASP A 120 33.28 -46.56 -7.20
CA ASP A 120 32.45 -45.36 -7.24
C ASP A 120 31.59 -45.22 -5.97
N ARG A 121 31.04 -46.32 -5.45
CA ARG A 121 30.33 -46.32 -4.17
C ARG A 121 31.24 -45.93 -3.01
N LEU A 122 32.45 -46.47 -2.92
CA LEU A 122 33.41 -46.14 -1.86
C LEU A 122 33.83 -44.66 -1.93
N ARG A 123 34.08 -44.13 -3.13
CA ARG A 123 34.39 -42.70 -3.33
C ARG A 123 33.23 -41.78 -2.96
N VAL A 124 31.99 -42.18 -3.25
CA VAL A 124 30.80 -41.44 -2.80
C VAL A 124 30.71 -41.45 -1.26
N GLN A 125 30.98 -42.59 -0.61
CA GLN A 125 31.04 -42.67 0.86
C GLN A 125 32.12 -41.76 1.44
N GLU A 126 33.29 -41.67 0.81
CA GLU A 126 34.41 -40.83 1.26
C GLU A 126 34.03 -39.35 1.20
N LYS A 127 33.41 -38.92 0.09
CA LYS A 127 32.90 -37.55 -0.04
C LYS A 127 31.83 -37.21 0.99
N VAL A 128 30.95 -38.16 1.34
CA VAL A 128 29.96 -37.97 2.41
C VAL A 128 30.66 -37.79 3.75
N GLN A 129 31.64 -38.63 4.07
CA GLN A 129 32.41 -38.53 5.31
C GLN A 129 33.17 -37.20 5.40
N LEU A 130 33.92 -36.83 4.35
CA LEU A 130 34.62 -35.55 4.28
C LEU A 130 33.66 -34.37 4.41
N SER A 131 32.47 -34.43 3.79
CA SER A 131 31.46 -33.38 3.91
C SER A 131 30.96 -33.22 5.36
N LEU A 132 30.83 -34.31 6.11
CA LEU A 132 30.45 -34.27 7.54
C LEU A 132 31.58 -33.73 8.42
N GLU A 133 32.82 -34.12 8.14
CA GLU A 133 34.02 -33.62 8.84
C GLU A 133 34.21 -32.11 8.61
N ARG A 134 33.96 -31.63 7.39
CA ARG A 134 33.98 -30.19 7.08
C ARG A 134 32.86 -29.44 7.79
N GLU A 135 31.66 -30.01 7.85
CA GLU A 135 30.54 -29.44 8.61
C GLU A 135 30.85 -29.34 10.11
N SER A 136 31.39 -30.39 10.73
CA SER A 136 31.73 -30.36 12.16
C SER A 136 32.86 -29.39 12.47
N ALA A 137 33.89 -29.33 11.61
CA ALA A 137 34.96 -28.35 11.70
C ALA A 137 34.45 -26.91 11.52
N ALA A 138 33.49 -26.69 10.62
CA ALA A 138 32.88 -25.38 10.40
C ALA A 138 32.12 -24.89 11.64
N VAL A 139 31.39 -25.78 12.31
CA VAL A 139 30.71 -25.48 13.59
C VAL A 139 31.74 -25.13 14.67
N ALA A 140 32.83 -25.89 14.78
CA ALA A 140 33.88 -25.62 15.76
C ALA A 140 34.55 -24.25 15.52
N ALA A 141 34.87 -23.92 14.25
CA ALA A 141 35.43 -22.62 13.88
C ALA A 141 34.47 -21.46 14.20
N GLY A 142 33.18 -21.63 13.91
CA GLY A 142 32.15 -20.63 14.22
C GLY A 142 32.01 -20.40 15.73
N ASN A 143 32.03 -21.46 16.54
CA ASN A 143 31.99 -21.35 18.01
C ASN A 143 33.24 -20.68 18.59
N ALA A 144 34.39 -20.79 17.91
CA ALA A 144 35.62 -20.09 18.25
C ALA A 144 35.65 -18.63 17.78
N GLY A 145 34.62 -18.17 17.04
CA GLY A 145 34.53 -16.82 16.50
C GLY A 145 35.27 -16.60 15.17
N ASP A 146 35.85 -17.65 14.58
CA ASP A 146 36.49 -17.59 13.26
C ASP A 146 35.47 -17.83 12.14
N ASN A 147 34.68 -16.79 11.87
CA ASN A 147 33.63 -16.83 10.86
C ASN A 147 34.19 -17.00 9.43
N THR A 148 35.43 -16.59 9.19
CA THR A 148 36.12 -16.76 7.90
C THR A 148 36.43 -18.22 7.63
N ALA A 149 37.09 -18.90 8.56
CA ALA A 149 37.38 -20.33 8.44
C ALA A 149 36.09 -21.16 8.43
N ALA A 150 35.10 -20.79 9.26
CA ALA A 150 33.80 -21.44 9.24
C ALA A 150 33.12 -21.35 7.86
N ALA A 151 33.14 -20.18 7.22
CA ALA A 151 32.51 -19.99 5.91
C ALA A 151 33.19 -20.81 4.80
N GLU A 152 34.52 -20.95 4.84
CA GLU A 152 35.27 -21.80 3.91
C GLU A 152 34.92 -23.28 4.10
N LEU A 153 34.93 -23.76 5.34
CA LEU A 153 34.59 -25.15 5.68
C LEU A 153 33.15 -25.51 5.32
N TRP A 154 32.18 -24.62 5.57
CA TRP A 154 30.80 -24.81 5.12
C TRP A 154 30.68 -24.88 3.59
N ARG A 155 31.46 -24.06 2.87
CA ARG A 155 31.48 -24.06 1.40
C ARG A 155 32.04 -25.36 0.86
N GLU A 156 33.13 -25.88 1.44
CA GLU A 156 33.69 -27.18 1.10
C GLU A 156 32.68 -28.31 1.37
N ALA A 157 32.02 -28.30 2.55
CA ALA A 157 31.00 -29.27 2.89
C ALA A 157 29.84 -29.29 1.88
N TRP A 158 29.38 -28.10 1.47
CA TRP A 158 28.34 -27.94 0.45
C TRP A 158 28.78 -28.47 -0.92
N GLN A 159 29.99 -28.12 -1.38
CA GLN A 159 30.52 -28.59 -2.67
C GLN A 159 30.62 -30.13 -2.71
N LEU A 160 31.13 -30.74 -1.64
CA LEU A 160 31.22 -32.19 -1.51
C LEU A 160 29.83 -32.85 -1.53
N GLN A 161 28.84 -32.30 -0.81
CA GLN A 161 27.47 -32.84 -0.81
C GLN A 161 26.79 -32.67 -2.18
N ARG A 162 27.03 -31.54 -2.86
CA ARG A 162 26.50 -31.29 -4.21
C ARG A 162 27.06 -32.28 -5.22
N ASP A 163 28.34 -32.60 -5.11
CA ASP A 163 28.97 -33.62 -5.96
C ASP A 163 28.43 -35.01 -5.66
N VAL A 164 28.25 -35.37 -4.38
CA VAL A 164 27.55 -36.61 -3.98
C VAL A 164 26.15 -36.66 -4.58
N ASN A 165 25.40 -35.56 -4.57
CA ASN A 165 24.07 -35.54 -5.15
C ASN A 165 24.07 -35.72 -6.67
N ARG A 166 25.09 -35.21 -7.37
CA ARG A 166 25.25 -35.41 -8.82
C ARG A 166 25.62 -36.86 -9.16
N THR A 167 26.62 -37.44 -8.48
CA THR A 167 27.22 -38.72 -8.87
C THR A 167 26.72 -39.95 -8.10
N GLY A 168 26.08 -39.76 -6.94
CA GLY A 168 25.89 -40.81 -5.92
C GLY A 168 24.58 -41.60 -5.93
N GLY A 169 23.77 -41.54 -7.00
CA GLY A 169 22.57 -42.38 -7.18
C GLY A 169 21.64 -42.46 -5.95
N GLY A 170 21.74 -43.55 -5.17
CA GLY A 170 20.91 -43.84 -4.00
C GLY A 170 21.36 -43.21 -2.67
N VAL A 171 22.45 -42.44 -2.64
CA VAL A 171 22.97 -41.74 -1.43
C VAL A 171 22.71 -40.23 -1.49
N ARG A 172 21.79 -39.80 -2.37
CA ARG A 172 21.43 -38.39 -2.55
C ARG A 172 20.71 -37.87 -1.31
N ASN A 173 21.11 -36.68 -0.86
CA ASN A 173 20.43 -35.95 0.20
C ASN A 173 20.28 -34.47 -0.21
N ILE A 174 19.16 -34.16 -0.86
CA ILE A 174 18.86 -32.83 -1.40
C ILE A 174 18.56 -31.85 -0.25
N GLU A 175 17.86 -32.30 0.79
CA GLU A 175 17.55 -31.48 1.97
C GLU A 175 18.83 -31.02 2.67
N ARG A 176 19.80 -31.92 2.82
CA ARG A 176 21.12 -31.58 3.39
C ARG A 176 21.87 -30.58 2.51
N GLU A 177 21.87 -30.75 1.19
CA GLU A 177 22.50 -29.79 0.28
C GLU A 177 21.88 -28.39 0.43
N GLN A 178 20.54 -28.30 0.48
CA GLN A 178 19.85 -27.02 0.65
C GLN A 178 20.18 -26.35 1.99
N ARG A 179 20.21 -27.11 3.09
CA ARG A 179 20.62 -26.60 4.40
C ARG A 179 22.06 -26.06 4.39
N LEU A 180 22.99 -26.81 3.79
CA LEU A 180 24.39 -26.38 3.64
C LEU A 180 24.49 -25.11 2.78
N GLU A 181 23.73 -25.04 1.69
CA GLU A 181 23.66 -23.86 0.83
C GLU A 181 23.15 -22.63 1.59
N GLN A 182 22.13 -22.79 2.44
CA GLN A 182 21.59 -21.72 3.29
C GLN A 182 22.63 -21.22 4.31
N GLU A 183 23.38 -22.11 4.94
CA GLU A 183 24.44 -21.72 5.89
C GLU A 183 25.59 -20.98 5.19
N VAL A 184 26.02 -21.44 4.02
CA VAL A 184 27.03 -20.74 3.19
C VAL A 184 26.53 -19.35 2.82
N ALA A 185 25.27 -19.23 2.37
CA ALA A 185 24.68 -17.95 2.02
C ALA A 185 24.55 -17.02 3.24
N ARG A 186 24.19 -17.55 4.42
CA ARG A 186 24.11 -16.77 5.67
C ARG A 186 25.45 -16.18 6.04
N LEU A 187 26.50 -16.99 6.12
CA LEU A 187 27.84 -16.53 6.53
C LEU A 187 28.46 -15.57 5.52
N ALA A 188 28.22 -15.78 4.22
CA ALA A 188 28.68 -14.86 3.18
C ALA A 188 27.97 -13.49 3.23
N ALA A 189 26.71 -13.46 3.68
CA ALA A 189 25.91 -12.24 3.81
C ALA A 189 26.19 -11.46 5.11
N GLU A 190 26.71 -12.10 6.16
CA GLU A 190 26.92 -11.49 7.49
C GLU A 190 27.78 -10.22 7.50
N PRO A 191 28.94 -10.15 6.80
CA PRO A 191 29.74 -8.93 6.78
C PRO A 191 28.98 -7.74 6.18
N ILE A 192 28.19 -7.97 5.12
CA ILE A 192 27.38 -6.94 4.47
C ILE A 192 26.27 -6.50 5.42
N GLN A 193 25.62 -7.45 6.10
CA GLN A 193 24.59 -7.14 7.09
C GLN A 193 25.13 -6.29 8.25
N LYS A 194 26.35 -6.58 8.73
CA LYS A 194 26.96 -5.80 9.81
C LYS A 194 27.17 -4.34 9.38
N VAL A 195 27.74 -4.11 8.20
CA VAL A 195 27.93 -2.76 7.66
C VAL A 195 26.58 -2.07 7.44
N LEU A 196 25.57 -2.78 6.95
CA LEU A 196 24.22 -2.25 6.82
C LEU A 196 23.68 -1.71 8.16
N GLN A 197 23.79 -2.49 9.24
CA GLN A 197 23.33 -2.07 10.56
C GLN A 197 24.10 -0.87 11.11
N GLU A 198 25.41 -0.81 10.88
CA GLU A 198 26.24 0.35 11.23
C GLU A 198 25.76 1.61 10.49
N LYS A 199 25.47 1.50 9.18
CA LYS A 199 24.95 2.61 8.36
C LYS A 199 23.57 3.06 8.81
N LEU A 200 22.65 2.13 9.07
CA LEU A 200 21.30 2.46 9.57
C LEU A 200 21.35 3.17 10.93
N THR A 201 22.19 2.68 11.84
CA THR A 201 22.38 3.31 13.16
C THR A 201 22.97 4.71 13.04
N ALA A 202 23.96 4.88 12.16
CA ALA A 202 24.56 6.19 11.91
C ALA A 202 23.56 7.15 11.25
N ALA A 203 22.74 6.67 10.31
CA ALA A 203 21.71 7.47 9.65
C ALA A 203 20.68 8.00 10.65
N GLN A 204 20.20 7.14 11.56
CA GLN A 204 19.26 7.53 12.62
C GLN A 204 19.85 8.58 13.58
N ARG A 205 21.14 8.47 13.92
CA ARG A 205 21.83 9.50 14.71
C ARG A 205 21.91 10.82 13.95
N ALA A 206 22.30 10.80 12.68
CA ALA A 206 22.35 11.99 11.84
C ALA A 206 20.97 12.68 11.71
N VAL A 207 19.88 11.91 11.63
CA VAL A 207 18.50 12.45 11.69
C VAL A 207 18.24 13.15 13.03
N THR A 208 18.63 12.54 14.14
CA THR A 208 18.45 13.11 15.50
C THR A 208 19.25 14.41 15.66
N ASP A 209 20.46 14.44 15.11
CA ASP A 209 21.37 15.58 15.13
C ASP A 209 21.04 16.64 14.06
N LYS A 210 19.94 16.45 13.30
CA LYS A 210 19.47 17.33 12.22
C LYS A 210 20.47 17.51 11.07
N GLN A 211 21.35 16.53 10.88
CA GLN A 211 22.32 16.48 9.79
C GLN A 211 21.69 15.77 8.57
N TRP A 212 20.77 16.47 7.89
CA TRP A 212 19.91 15.87 6.86
C TRP A 212 20.67 15.28 5.67
N ASP A 213 21.65 16.01 5.14
CA ASP A 213 22.45 15.53 4.00
C ASP A 213 23.28 14.29 4.36
N ALA A 214 23.84 14.27 5.57
CA ALA A 214 24.59 13.11 6.08
C ALA A 214 23.66 11.90 6.26
N ALA A 215 22.49 12.10 6.86
CA ALA A 215 21.48 11.05 7.01
C ALA A 215 21.05 10.47 5.66
N LEU A 216 20.78 11.33 4.67
CA LEU A 216 20.37 10.92 3.32
C LEU A 216 21.47 10.11 2.63
N GLY A 217 22.73 10.52 2.74
CA GLY A 217 23.88 9.75 2.25
C GLY A 217 23.96 8.36 2.88
N LEU A 218 23.85 8.28 4.20
CA LEU A 218 23.92 7.01 4.94
C LEU A 218 22.76 6.06 4.60
N TYR A 219 21.54 6.58 4.42
CA TYR A 219 20.41 5.76 3.98
C TYR A 219 20.57 5.27 2.54
N ARG A 220 21.15 6.06 1.62
CA ARG A 220 21.45 5.62 0.26
C ARG A 220 22.48 4.49 0.24
N GLU A 221 23.53 4.60 1.05
CA GLU A 221 24.50 3.50 1.21
C GLU A 221 23.84 2.24 1.82
N ALA A 222 22.99 2.41 2.83
CA ALA A 222 22.23 1.31 3.42
C ALA A 222 21.30 0.63 2.39
N ARG A 223 20.65 1.42 1.53
CA ARG A 223 19.80 0.92 0.45
C ARG A 223 20.58 0.02 -0.51
N GLU A 224 21.76 0.47 -0.96
CA GLU A 224 22.62 -0.31 -1.85
C GLU A 224 23.07 -1.63 -1.20
N LEU A 225 23.41 -1.61 0.08
CA LEU A 225 23.78 -2.82 0.84
C LEU A 225 22.60 -3.80 0.95
N GLN A 226 21.38 -3.31 1.22
CA GLN A 226 20.18 -4.16 1.27
C GLN A 226 19.81 -4.72 -0.11
N GLU A 227 19.93 -3.93 -1.18
CA GLU A 227 19.74 -4.42 -2.56
C GLU A 227 20.75 -5.50 -2.91
N ARG A 228 22.02 -5.31 -2.51
CA ARG A 228 23.07 -6.30 -2.70
C ARG A 228 22.76 -7.59 -1.96
N LEU A 229 22.32 -7.53 -0.70
CA LEU A 229 21.87 -8.69 0.07
C LEU A 229 20.73 -9.44 -0.63
N ASN A 230 19.72 -8.70 -1.11
CA ASN A 230 18.56 -9.28 -1.79
C ASN A 230 18.95 -9.94 -3.13
N ARG A 231 19.91 -9.37 -3.86
CA ARG A 231 20.36 -9.86 -5.17
C ARG A 231 21.36 -11.00 -5.09
N GLU A 232 22.40 -10.87 -4.27
CA GLU A 232 23.51 -11.82 -4.18
C GLU A 232 23.19 -12.99 -3.24
N PHE A 233 22.33 -12.76 -2.24
CA PHE A 233 21.98 -13.75 -1.21
C PHE A 233 20.47 -13.90 -1.00
N PRO A 234 19.69 -14.20 -2.07
CA PRO A 234 18.22 -14.21 -2.02
C PRO A 234 17.64 -15.27 -1.05
N ARG A 235 18.40 -16.33 -0.77
CA ARG A 235 18.04 -17.42 0.16
C ARG A 235 18.52 -17.19 1.59
N SER A 236 19.25 -16.11 1.85
CA SER A 236 19.68 -15.77 3.20
C SER A 236 18.53 -15.12 3.99
N ARG A 237 18.58 -15.23 5.31
CA ARG A 237 17.64 -14.54 6.21
C ARG A 237 17.73 -13.00 6.16
N TYR A 238 18.78 -12.46 5.52
CA TYR A 238 19.00 -11.02 5.41
C TYR A 238 18.45 -10.43 4.10
N SER A 239 17.91 -11.27 3.22
CA SER A 239 17.12 -10.84 2.07
C SER A 239 15.75 -10.35 2.56
N ASP A 240 15.56 -9.03 2.63
CA ASP A 240 14.34 -8.40 3.13
C ASP A 240 13.90 -7.24 2.20
N LEU A 241 12.88 -7.51 1.39
CA LEU A 241 12.25 -6.52 0.51
C LEU A 241 11.47 -5.45 1.30
N ALA A 242 10.94 -5.80 2.47
CA ALA A 242 10.24 -4.85 3.32
C ALA A 242 11.23 -3.88 3.99
N ALA A 243 12.42 -4.35 4.40
CA ALA A 243 13.50 -3.47 4.87
C ALA A 243 13.92 -2.48 3.78
N LEU A 244 14.09 -2.95 2.55
CA LEU A 244 14.40 -2.07 1.42
C LEU A 244 13.32 -1.00 1.22
N SER A 245 12.04 -1.39 1.23
CA SER A 245 10.93 -0.43 1.11
C SER A 245 10.87 0.57 2.27
N ARG A 246 11.26 0.18 3.49
CA ARG A 246 11.36 1.11 4.63
C ARG A 246 12.48 2.12 4.41
N ILE A 247 13.64 1.67 3.96
CA ILE A 247 14.78 2.56 3.63
C ILE A 247 14.39 3.54 2.52
N ASP A 248 13.72 3.07 1.45
CA ASP A 248 13.24 3.94 0.37
C ASP A 248 12.27 5.01 0.86
N ALA A 249 11.38 4.67 1.81
CA ALA A 249 10.44 5.62 2.41
C ALA A 249 11.17 6.70 3.25
N GLU A 250 12.21 6.33 4.00
CA GLU A 250 13.04 7.28 4.74
C GLU A 250 13.80 8.22 3.79
N ILE A 251 14.40 7.69 2.73
CA ILE A 251 15.07 8.49 1.68
C ILE A 251 14.10 9.49 1.06
N ALA A 252 12.89 9.03 0.69
CA ALA A 252 11.86 9.90 0.13
C ALA A 252 11.42 10.98 1.13
N SER A 253 11.28 10.64 2.41
CA SER A 253 10.89 11.56 3.47
C SER A 253 11.95 12.65 3.70
N LEU A 254 13.22 12.26 3.83
CA LEU A 254 14.33 13.22 3.99
C LEU A 254 14.49 14.12 2.76
N SER A 255 14.27 13.57 1.56
CA SER A 255 14.36 14.35 0.32
C SER A 255 13.20 15.36 0.16
N ALA A 256 12.04 15.06 0.77
CA ALA A 256 10.86 15.91 0.74
C ALA A 256 10.81 16.96 1.86
N ASP A 257 11.65 16.84 2.89
CA ASP A 257 11.60 17.67 4.11
C ASP A 257 11.67 19.17 3.82
N GLY A 258 12.62 19.60 2.99
CA GLY A 258 12.74 21.01 2.61
C GLY A 258 11.49 21.56 1.88
N LEU A 259 10.82 20.72 1.09
CA LEU A 259 9.57 21.10 0.43
C LEU A 259 8.41 21.18 1.44
N ASP A 260 8.32 20.24 2.38
CA ASP A 260 7.32 20.28 3.47
C ASP A 260 7.47 21.53 4.35
N VAL A 261 8.71 21.88 4.72
CA VAL A 261 9.02 23.10 5.47
C VAL A 261 8.59 24.35 4.68
N ALA A 262 8.88 24.39 3.37
CA ALA A 262 8.47 25.52 2.52
C ALA A 262 6.93 25.62 2.38
N ILE A 263 6.23 24.49 2.25
CA ILE A 263 4.76 24.45 2.24
C ILE A 263 4.23 25.05 3.55
N ASN A 264 4.73 24.58 4.70
CA ASN A 264 4.30 25.08 6.01
C ASN A 264 4.56 26.58 6.19
N ALA A 265 5.70 27.08 5.73
CA ALA A 265 6.01 28.51 5.75
C ALA A 265 5.01 29.32 4.91
N LYS A 266 4.67 28.87 3.69
CA LYS A 266 3.66 29.49 2.83
C LYS A 266 2.28 29.50 3.47
N LEU A 267 1.88 28.38 4.10
CA LEU A 267 0.60 28.31 4.82
C LEU A 267 0.54 29.32 5.97
N ALA A 268 1.63 29.45 6.74
CA ALA A 268 1.71 30.41 7.83
C ALA A 268 1.62 31.87 7.32
N GLU A 269 2.34 32.20 6.26
CA GLU A 269 2.31 33.52 5.63
C GLU A 269 0.91 33.85 5.08
N ALA A 270 0.29 32.92 4.35
CA ALA A 270 -1.05 33.09 3.81
C ALA A 270 -2.09 33.34 4.92
N ARG A 271 -2.00 32.62 6.05
CA ARG A 271 -2.86 32.84 7.22
C ARG A 271 -2.67 34.22 7.83
N GLN A 272 -1.43 34.73 7.91
CA GLN A 272 -1.18 36.10 8.37
C GLN A 272 -1.77 37.14 7.41
N LEU A 273 -1.66 36.91 6.09
CA LEU A 273 -2.29 37.77 5.10
C LEU A 273 -3.82 37.80 5.26
N ALA A 274 -4.46 36.64 5.48
CA ALA A 274 -5.90 36.56 5.71
C ALA A 274 -6.34 37.34 6.96
N LEU A 275 -5.59 37.22 8.07
CA LEU A 275 -5.83 37.97 9.31
C LEU A 275 -5.68 39.49 9.11
N SER A 276 -4.80 39.92 8.21
CA SER A 276 -4.64 41.33 7.83
C SER A 276 -5.70 41.86 6.85
N GLY A 277 -6.68 41.02 6.47
CA GLY A 277 -7.74 41.38 5.52
C GLY A 277 -7.33 41.28 4.05
N ARG A 278 -6.13 40.77 3.74
CA ARG A 278 -5.61 40.62 2.36
C ARG A 278 -6.01 39.27 1.78
N GLN A 279 -7.32 39.07 1.60
CA GLN A 279 -7.90 37.75 1.27
C GLN A 279 -7.41 37.19 -0.07
N SER A 280 -7.29 38.03 -1.10
CA SER A 280 -6.83 37.60 -2.44
C SER A 280 -5.39 37.08 -2.41
N GLU A 281 -4.51 37.78 -1.70
CA GLU A 281 -3.09 37.40 -1.56
C GLU A 281 -2.92 36.16 -0.68
N ALA A 282 -3.70 36.06 0.40
CA ALA A 282 -3.77 34.86 1.21
C ALA A 282 -4.20 33.63 0.38
N ALA A 283 -5.24 33.78 -0.46
CA ALA A 283 -5.70 32.69 -1.31
C ALA A 283 -4.68 32.30 -2.39
N ALA A 284 -3.89 33.26 -2.90
CA ALA A 284 -2.79 32.97 -3.81
C ALA A 284 -1.68 32.16 -3.11
N GLY A 285 -1.30 32.55 -1.88
CA GLY A 285 -0.33 31.79 -1.09
C GLY A 285 -0.79 30.36 -0.76
N LEU A 286 -2.10 30.18 -0.46
CA LEU A 286 -2.70 28.85 -0.28
C LEU A 286 -2.70 28.02 -1.58
N ALA A 287 -2.94 28.63 -2.74
CA ALA A 287 -2.84 27.95 -4.03
C ALA A 287 -1.42 27.45 -4.29
N GLU A 288 -0.40 28.29 -4.05
CA GLU A 288 1.00 27.90 -4.20
C GLU A 288 1.38 26.76 -3.23
N ALA A 289 0.87 26.79 -2.00
CA ALA A 289 1.07 25.71 -1.04
C ALA A 289 0.40 24.39 -1.49
N ALA A 290 -0.80 24.46 -2.07
CA ALA A 290 -1.49 23.29 -2.64
C ALA A 290 -0.71 22.68 -3.82
N ASP A 291 -0.18 23.52 -4.72
CA ASP A 291 0.63 23.08 -5.85
C ASP A 291 1.95 22.43 -5.40
N ALA A 292 2.58 23.00 -4.37
CA ALA A 292 3.76 22.42 -3.74
C ALA A 292 3.45 21.08 -3.06
N GLN A 293 2.32 20.95 -2.35
CA GLN A 293 1.88 19.67 -1.77
C GLN A 293 1.58 18.62 -2.85
N ARG A 294 0.97 19.00 -3.97
CA ARG A 294 0.76 18.09 -5.11
C ARG A 294 2.09 17.62 -5.70
N THR A 295 3.04 18.54 -5.88
CA THR A 295 4.40 18.23 -6.32
C THR A 295 5.10 17.28 -5.34
N LEU A 296 4.90 17.46 -4.03
CA LEU A 296 5.42 16.57 -2.99
C LEU A 296 4.83 15.16 -3.15
N ASN A 297 3.51 15.06 -3.28
CA ASN A 297 2.79 13.79 -3.43
C ASN A 297 3.27 13.02 -4.68
N GLU A 298 3.51 13.73 -5.78
CA GLU A 298 3.96 13.13 -7.04
C GLU A 298 5.44 12.72 -7.03
N ARG A 299 6.34 13.62 -6.62
CA ARG A 299 7.79 13.38 -6.67
C ARG A 299 8.29 12.45 -5.57
N PHE A 300 7.61 12.44 -4.42
CA PHE A 300 8.04 11.72 -3.23
C PHE A 300 6.94 10.81 -2.70
N GLY A 301 6.29 10.02 -3.56
CA GLY A 301 5.11 9.21 -3.20
C GLY A 301 5.28 8.18 -2.06
N ARG A 302 6.51 7.91 -1.60
CA ARG A 302 6.80 7.06 -0.42
C ARG A 302 7.12 7.86 0.85
N SER A 303 7.13 9.18 0.76
CA SER A 303 7.41 10.08 1.88
C SER A 303 6.26 10.07 2.89
N ARG A 304 6.60 10.22 4.17
CA ARG A 304 5.62 10.43 5.25
C ARG A 304 4.78 11.70 5.10
N PHE A 305 5.21 12.65 4.26
CA PHE A 305 4.54 13.93 4.05
C PHE A 305 3.49 13.88 2.93
N VAL A 306 3.36 12.74 2.23
CA VAL A 306 2.33 12.52 1.22
C VAL A 306 0.97 12.52 1.91
N SER A 307 0.09 13.45 1.53
CA SER A 307 -1.25 13.52 2.09
C SER A 307 -2.23 14.15 1.10
N MET A 308 -3.30 13.41 0.79
CA MET A 308 -4.44 13.93 0.01
C MET A 308 -5.39 14.73 0.90
N GLU A 309 -5.56 14.32 2.16
CA GLU A 309 -6.36 15.03 3.15
C GLU A 309 -5.83 16.44 3.36
N ARG A 310 -4.52 16.61 3.56
CA ARG A 310 -3.90 17.92 3.70
C ARG A 310 -4.09 18.79 2.45
N LEU A 311 -4.03 18.20 1.26
CA LEU A 311 -4.29 18.93 0.02
C LEU A 311 -5.75 19.43 -0.04
N GLU A 312 -6.71 18.61 0.40
CA GLU A 312 -8.12 19.00 0.49
C GLU A 312 -8.37 20.07 1.56
N GLU A 313 -7.67 20.00 2.69
CA GLU A 313 -7.71 21.02 3.75
C GLU A 313 -7.21 22.37 3.24
N ILE A 314 -6.04 22.39 2.56
CA ILE A 314 -5.49 23.62 1.97
C ILE A 314 -6.48 24.21 0.96
N GLU A 315 -7.10 23.36 0.12
CA GLU A 315 -8.07 23.83 -0.86
C GLU A 315 -9.37 24.36 -0.21
N SER A 316 -9.85 23.72 0.85
CA SER A 316 -11.01 24.21 1.61
C SER A 316 -10.70 25.54 2.31
N GLU A 317 -9.50 25.68 2.89
CA GLU A 317 -9.03 26.93 3.49
C GLU A 317 -8.92 28.04 2.43
N ARG A 318 -8.39 27.72 1.25
CA ARG A 318 -8.30 28.65 0.11
C ARG A 318 -9.66 29.16 -0.33
N GLN A 319 -10.62 28.25 -0.53
CA GLN A 319 -11.98 28.62 -0.94
C GLN A 319 -12.71 29.42 0.15
N THR A 320 -12.50 29.09 1.42
CA THR A 320 -13.04 29.86 2.55
C THR A 320 -12.49 31.28 2.57
N THR A 321 -11.17 31.43 2.34
CA THR A 321 -10.49 32.72 2.26
C THR A 321 -11.04 33.57 1.10
N LEU A 322 -11.24 32.97 -0.07
CA LEU A 322 -11.86 33.66 -1.22
C LEU A 322 -13.32 34.07 -0.96
N ALA A 323 -14.06 33.28 -0.19
CA ALA A 323 -15.46 33.55 0.12
C ALA A 323 -15.64 34.62 1.21
N ALA A 324 -14.59 34.97 1.97
CA ALA A 324 -14.69 35.76 3.20
C ALA A 324 -15.42 37.11 3.01
N ASP A 325 -15.05 37.88 1.98
CA ASP A 325 -15.65 39.19 1.74
C ASP A 325 -17.10 39.08 1.26
N ALA A 326 -17.39 38.13 0.35
CA ALA A 326 -18.75 37.87 -0.14
C ALA A 326 -19.66 37.37 0.99
N LEU A 327 -19.15 36.53 1.89
CA LEU A 327 -19.86 36.09 3.09
C LEU A 327 -20.18 37.26 4.02
N LYS A 328 -19.21 38.16 4.25
CA LYS A 328 -19.42 39.37 5.05
C LYS A 328 -20.49 40.28 4.46
N ILE A 329 -20.51 40.42 3.13
CA ILE A 329 -21.55 41.16 2.41
C ILE A 329 -22.91 40.48 2.60
N ALA A 330 -23.00 39.16 2.41
CA ALA A 330 -24.24 38.42 2.61
C ALA A 330 -24.80 38.58 4.03
N VAL A 331 -23.93 38.48 5.06
CA VAL A 331 -24.31 38.70 6.48
C VAL A 331 -24.83 40.12 6.68
N THR A 332 -24.16 41.12 6.11
CA THR A 332 -24.59 42.52 6.21
C THR A 332 -25.96 42.74 5.57
N LEU A 333 -26.19 42.16 4.39
CA LEU A 333 -27.47 42.25 3.67
C LEU A 333 -28.59 41.53 4.43
N ARG A 334 -28.31 40.41 5.09
CA ARG A 334 -29.26 39.74 5.99
C ARG A 334 -29.65 40.65 7.15
N ASP A 335 -28.68 41.28 7.79
CA ASP A 335 -28.94 42.19 8.92
C ASP A 335 -29.77 43.39 8.49
N GLN A 336 -29.48 43.93 7.30
CA GLN A 336 -30.29 44.99 6.68
C GLN A 336 -31.71 44.51 6.39
N ALA A 337 -31.88 43.32 5.81
CA ALA A 337 -33.19 42.72 5.57
C ALA A 337 -34.00 42.61 6.87
N GLU A 338 -33.40 42.11 7.95
CA GLU A 338 -34.08 42.02 9.24
C GLU A 338 -34.47 43.40 9.78
N GLN A 339 -33.60 44.42 9.68
CA GLN A 339 -33.93 45.79 10.08
C GLN A 339 -35.08 46.39 9.25
N HIS A 340 -35.08 46.17 7.94
CA HIS A 340 -36.15 46.61 7.05
C HIS A 340 -37.48 45.91 7.39
N LEU A 341 -37.45 44.61 7.69
CA LEU A 341 -38.64 43.87 8.12
C LEU A 341 -39.20 44.41 9.45
N ARG A 342 -38.34 44.75 10.43
CA ARG A 342 -38.77 45.36 11.70
C ARG A 342 -39.48 46.70 11.51
N ARG A 343 -39.03 47.50 10.53
CA ARG A 343 -39.61 48.81 10.16
C ARG A 343 -40.71 48.70 9.10
N ARG A 344 -41.09 47.48 8.73
CA ARG A 344 -42.11 47.18 7.70
C ARG A 344 -41.79 47.81 6.33
N GLU A 345 -40.50 48.02 6.06
CA GLU A 345 -39.94 48.48 4.79
C GLU A 345 -39.80 47.28 3.82
N VAL A 346 -40.93 46.66 3.48
CA VAL A 346 -40.97 45.35 2.79
C VAL A 346 -40.24 45.36 1.45
N PHE A 347 -40.34 46.45 0.68
CA PHE A 347 -39.66 46.55 -0.61
C PHE A 347 -38.13 46.54 -0.45
N GLN A 348 -37.59 47.30 0.51
CA GLN A 348 -36.16 47.32 0.82
C GLN A 348 -35.69 45.98 1.39
N ALA A 349 -36.52 45.34 2.23
CA ALA A 349 -36.25 43.99 2.73
C ALA A 349 -36.14 42.98 1.58
N GLN A 350 -37.09 42.97 0.64
CA GLN A 350 -37.07 42.08 -0.52
C GLN A 350 -35.82 42.26 -1.41
N GLN A 351 -35.33 43.49 -1.57
CA GLN A 351 -34.08 43.75 -2.29
C GLN A 351 -32.89 43.12 -1.56
N SER A 352 -32.76 43.41 -0.26
CA SER A 352 -31.68 42.90 0.58
C SER A 352 -31.67 41.36 0.66
N ILE A 353 -32.86 40.73 0.77
CA ILE A 353 -33.02 39.27 0.78
C ILE A 353 -32.53 38.64 -0.53
N ARG A 354 -32.96 39.18 -1.67
CA ARG A 354 -32.57 38.66 -3.00
C ARG A 354 -31.08 38.78 -3.23
N GLU A 355 -30.50 39.92 -2.86
CA GLU A 355 -29.07 40.15 -3.01
C GLU A 355 -28.26 39.23 -2.09
N ALA A 356 -28.66 39.08 -0.82
CA ALA A 356 -27.99 38.17 0.12
C ALA A 356 -28.04 36.71 -0.36
N LEU A 357 -29.19 36.25 -0.85
CA LEU A 357 -29.35 34.89 -1.35
C LEU A 357 -28.51 34.65 -2.62
N ALA A 358 -28.49 35.61 -3.55
CA ALA A 358 -27.67 35.53 -4.75
C ALA A 358 -26.17 35.41 -4.42
N GLN A 359 -25.68 36.17 -3.42
CA GLN A 359 -24.29 36.04 -2.95
C GLN A 359 -24.00 34.64 -2.40
N LEU A 360 -24.90 34.08 -1.58
CA LEU A 360 -24.71 32.73 -1.02
C LEU A 360 -24.76 31.62 -2.08
N GLU A 361 -25.61 31.77 -3.10
CA GLU A 361 -25.70 30.84 -4.23
C GLU A 361 -24.45 30.93 -5.13
N GLU A 362 -23.93 32.13 -5.36
CA GLU A 362 -22.70 32.34 -6.11
C GLU A 362 -21.50 31.71 -5.40
N ILE A 363 -21.38 31.90 -4.08
CA ILE A 363 -20.35 31.27 -3.25
C ILE A 363 -20.48 29.74 -3.35
N ALA A 364 -21.67 29.18 -3.18
CA ALA A 364 -21.88 27.74 -3.25
C ALA A 364 -21.52 27.16 -4.63
N ALA A 365 -21.80 27.89 -5.71
CA ALA A 365 -21.51 27.45 -7.07
C ALA A 365 -20.02 27.54 -7.42
N ARG A 366 -19.34 28.62 -7.02
CA ARG A 366 -17.93 28.87 -7.38
C ARG A 366 -16.94 28.25 -6.40
N LEU A 367 -17.32 28.14 -5.13
CA LEU A 367 -16.46 27.78 -4.00
C LEU A 367 -17.13 26.68 -3.14
N PRO A 368 -17.39 25.49 -3.70
CA PRO A 368 -18.17 24.44 -3.03
C PRO A 368 -17.53 23.87 -1.75
N LYS A 369 -16.23 24.07 -1.55
CA LYS A 369 -15.48 23.63 -0.35
C LYS A 369 -15.29 24.74 0.68
N ALA A 370 -15.84 25.94 0.44
CA ALA A 370 -15.78 27.04 1.40
C ALA A 370 -16.56 26.68 2.67
N LYS A 371 -15.94 26.91 3.83
CA LYS A 371 -16.56 26.79 5.14
C LYS A 371 -17.22 28.12 5.54
N GLY A 372 -18.09 28.06 6.53
CA GLY A 372 -18.73 29.27 7.09
C GLY A 372 -19.95 29.77 6.33
N VAL A 373 -20.38 29.08 5.26
CA VAL A 373 -21.71 29.31 4.70
C VAL A 373 -22.74 28.70 5.65
N ASP A 374 -23.43 29.54 6.41
CA ASP A 374 -24.46 29.11 7.35
C ASP A 374 -25.71 28.59 6.61
N GLU A 375 -25.98 27.30 6.75
CA GLU A 375 -27.16 26.65 6.18
C GLU A 375 -28.46 27.23 6.78
N ALA A 376 -28.44 27.64 8.05
CA ALA A 376 -29.60 28.26 8.68
C ALA A 376 -29.92 29.62 8.05
N MET A 377 -28.90 30.45 7.80
CA MET A 377 -29.03 31.70 7.07
C MET A 377 -29.53 31.49 5.64
N ARG A 378 -28.97 30.51 4.91
CA ARG A 378 -29.44 30.17 3.56
C ARG A 378 -30.91 29.77 3.57
N MET A 379 -31.30 28.90 4.50
CA MET A 379 -32.69 28.44 4.67
C MET A 379 -33.64 29.60 4.99
N GLN A 380 -33.26 30.50 5.89
CA GLN A 380 -34.03 31.70 6.22
C GLN A 380 -34.25 32.59 5.00
N LEU A 381 -33.17 32.92 4.28
CA LEU A 381 -33.25 33.79 3.10
C LEU A 381 -34.05 33.13 1.97
N ALA A 382 -33.87 31.83 1.72
CA ALA A 382 -34.64 31.09 0.74
C ALA A 382 -36.14 31.08 1.08
N PHE A 383 -36.48 30.84 2.36
CA PHE A 383 -37.86 30.89 2.83
C PHE A 383 -38.51 32.26 2.58
N LEU A 384 -37.80 33.34 2.93
CA LEU A 384 -38.28 34.70 2.75
C LEU A 384 -38.39 35.08 1.27
N ASN A 385 -37.43 34.65 0.44
CA ASN A 385 -37.42 34.92 -0.99
C ASN A 385 -38.61 34.27 -1.71
N VAL A 386 -38.93 33.01 -1.40
CA VAL A 386 -40.12 32.32 -1.95
C VAL A 386 -41.43 33.03 -1.60
N ARG A 387 -41.45 33.77 -0.49
CA ARG A 387 -42.63 34.49 0.01
C ARG A 387 -42.56 36.00 -0.23
N SER A 388 -41.61 36.49 -1.03
CA SER A 388 -41.35 37.91 -1.21
C SER A 388 -42.63 38.71 -1.42
N ASP A 389 -43.46 38.25 -2.36
CA ASP A 389 -44.65 38.96 -2.83
C ASP A 389 -45.78 38.99 -1.79
N ASP A 390 -45.74 38.10 -0.80
CA ASP A 390 -46.74 37.99 0.26
C ASP A 390 -46.24 38.49 1.63
N LEU A 391 -44.98 38.96 1.72
CA LEU A 391 -44.39 39.43 2.97
C LEU A 391 -45.20 40.55 3.62
N ALA A 392 -45.66 41.52 2.85
CA ALA A 392 -46.47 42.63 3.37
C ALA A 392 -47.78 42.13 3.99
N ASN A 393 -48.52 41.29 3.27
CA ASN A 393 -49.78 40.73 3.78
C ASN A 393 -49.57 39.87 5.03
N LEU A 394 -48.47 39.10 5.08
CA LEU A 394 -48.12 38.28 6.23
C LEU A 394 -47.80 39.14 7.45
N GLN A 395 -46.98 40.19 7.27
CA GLN A 395 -46.68 41.14 8.34
C GLN A 395 -47.96 41.82 8.84
N ASP A 396 -48.79 42.35 7.94
CA ASP A 396 -50.01 43.07 8.29
C ASP A 396 -50.95 42.23 9.16
N ARG A 397 -51.19 40.97 8.77
CA ARG A 397 -52.06 40.07 9.53
C ARG A 397 -51.51 39.73 10.91
N LEU A 398 -50.19 39.51 11.01
CA LEU A 398 -49.56 39.22 12.29
C LEU A 398 -49.60 40.45 13.21
N TYR A 399 -49.24 41.64 12.70
CA TYR A 399 -49.29 42.89 13.47
C TYR A 399 -50.71 43.28 13.88
N GLU A 400 -51.72 43.08 13.03
CA GLU A 400 -53.13 43.34 13.36
C GLU A 400 -53.58 42.53 14.59
N GLN A 401 -53.07 41.30 14.71
CA GLN A 401 -53.39 40.41 15.83
C GLN A 401 -52.52 40.63 17.06
N LEU A 402 -51.44 41.41 17.00
CA LEU A 402 -50.61 41.67 18.17
C LEU A 402 -51.23 42.75 19.08
N ALA A 403 -51.01 42.59 20.38
CA ALA A 403 -51.30 43.60 21.39
C ALA A 403 -50.16 43.65 22.42
N PRO A 404 -49.80 44.85 22.92
CA PRO A 404 -48.78 44.98 23.95
C PRO A 404 -49.24 44.30 25.24
N LEU A 405 -48.32 43.59 25.90
CA LEU A 405 -48.63 42.88 27.13
C LEU A 405 -48.69 43.87 28.32
N PRO A 406 -49.77 43.90 29.12
CA PRO A 406 -49.88 44.83 30.25
C PRO A 406 -48.75 44.62 31.27
N GLY A 407 -48.12 45.71 31.70
CA GLY A 407 -47.05 45.67 32.70
C GLY A 407 -45.69 45.18 32.19
N GLN A 408 -45.57 44.81 30.90
CA GLN A 408 -44.30 44.44 30.27
C GLN A 408 -44.02 45.28 29.02
N THR A 409 -42.89 45.98 29.02
CA THR A 409 -42.42 46.73 27.84
C THR A 409 -41.64 45.82 26.90
N GLY A 410 -41.78 46.01 25.59
CA GLY A 410 -41.01 45.26 24.59
C GLY A 410 -41.50 43.84 24.33
N ILE A 411 -42.66 43.46 24.86
CA ILE A 411 -43.34 42.19 24.57
C ILE A 411 -44.75 42.47 24.07
N ALA A 412 -45.08 41.85 22.94
CA ALA A 412 -46.44 41.77 22.43
C ALA A 412 -46.88 40.31 22.34
N LEU A 413 -48.16 40.04 22.59
CA LEU A 413 -48.77 38.73 22.48
C LEU A 413 -49.88 38.77 21.42
N LEU A 414 -50.11 37.67 20.71
CA LEU A 414 -51.31 37.59 19.87
C LEU A 414 -52.58 37.69 20.73
N ARG A 415 -53.55 38.47 20.27
CA ARG A 415 -54.87 38.67 20.91
C ARG A 415 -55.67 37.38 20.96
N ALA A 416 -55.48 36.49 20.00
CA ALA A 416 -56.16 35.20 19.91
C ALA A 416 -55.16 34.17 19.36
N GLU A 417 -55.61 32.92 19.26
CA GLU A 417 -54.82 31.83 18.71
C GLU A 417 -54.42 32.07 17.27
N VAL A 418 -53.31 31.46 16.88
CA VAL A 418 -52.92 31.35 15.48
C VAL A 418 -54.05 30.67 14.72
N LEU A 419 -54.62 31.30 13.69
CA LEU A 419 -55.65 30.67 12.87
C LEU A 419 -55.01 29.75 11.82
N GLN A 420 -55.81 28.81 11.32
CA GLN A 420 -55.35 27.84 10.32
C GLN A 420 -54.88 28.52 9.04
N ALA A 421 -55.44 29.69 8.68
CA ALA A 421 -55.02 30.44 7.51
C ALA A 421 -53.59 30.99 7.63
N GLU A 422 -53.23 31.57 8.78
CA GLU A 422 -51.87 32.08 9.04
C GLU A 422 -50.89 30.92 9.14
N PHE A 423 -51.26 29.85 9.86
CA PHE A 423 -50.44 28.64 9.95
C PHE A 423 -50.14 28.06 8.58
N THR A 424 -51.18 27.82 7.76
CA THR A 424 -51.01 27.25 6.42
C THR A 424 -50.14 28.12 5.52
N ARG A 425 -50.22 29.44 5.65
CA ARG A 425 -49.46 30.37 4.81
C ARG A 425 -47.96 30.37 5.16
N LEU A 426 -47.62 30.31 6.44
CA LEU A 426 -46.22 30.24 6.90
C LEU A 426 -45.63 28.83 6.79
N MET A 427 -46.43 27.81 7.07
CA MET A 427 -45.96 26.41 7.18
C MET A 427 -46.17 25.59 5.91
N SER A 428 -46.99 26.06 4.96
CA SER A 428 -47.40 25.33 3.75
C SER A 428 -48.13 24.01 4.04
N SER A 429 -48.61 23.82 5.27
CA SER A 429 -49.37 22.65 5.72
C SER A 429 -50.43 23.07 6.74
N ASN A 430 -51.49 22.28 6.89
CA ASN A 430 -52.50 22.46 7.93
C ASN A 430 -52.61 21.16 8.75
N PRO A 431 -52.12 21.12 10.01
CA PRO A 431 -52.21 19.94 10.84
C PRO A 431 -53.59 19.73 11.46
N SER A 432 -54.47 20.76 11.40
CA SER A 432 -55.79 20.71 12.01
C SER A 432 -56.63 19.58 11.43
N ARG A 433 -57.35 18.86 12.29
CA ARG A 433 -58.27 17.81 11.83
C ARG A 433 -59.57 18.36 11.26
N ASN A 434 -60.01 19.52 11.73
CA ASN A 434 -61.21 20.19 11.24
C ASN A 434 -60.80 21.41 10.40
N PRO A 435 -61.02 21.39 9.08
CA PRO A 435 -60.59 22.48 8.21
C PRO A 435 -61.50 23.71 8.39
N GLY A 436 -60.89 24.87 8.65
CA GLY A 436 -61.59 26.14 8.68
C GLY A 436 -60.61 27.30 8.74
N ARG A 437 -60.59 28.17 7.72
CA ARG A 437 -59.61 29.27 7.60
C ARG A 437 -59.59 30.22 8.79
N THR A 438 -60.75 30.48 9.38
CA THR A 438 -60.94 31.36 10.53
C THR A 438 -60.96 30.62 11.87
N GLN A 439 -60.79 29.29 11.85
CA GLN A 439 -60.68 28.50 13.07
C GLN A 439 -59.24 28.57 13.59
N PRO A 440 -59.04 28.51 14.91
CA PRO A 440 -57.73 28.26 15.47
C PRO A 440 -57.07 27.01 14.88
N VAL A 441 -55.75 27.02 14.79
CA VAL A 441 -54.99 25.82 14.46
C VAL A 441 -55.02 24.83 15.64
N ASP A 442 -55.25 23.56 15.33
CA ASP A 442 -55.30 22.46 16.30
C ASP A 442 -54.34 21.33 15.88
N SER A 443 -54.20 20.30 16.73
CA SER A 443 -53.39 19.11 16.40
C SER A 443 -51.91 19.41 16.09
N VAL A 444 -51.41 20.53 16.65
CA VAL A 444 -50.03 21.01 16.47
C VAL A 444 -49.12 20.37 17.51
N THR A 445 -48.00 19.83 17.05
CA THR A 445 -46.91 19.36 17.91
C THR A 445 -46.06 20.52 18.42
N LEU A 446 -45.29 20.34 19.51
CA LEU A 446 -44.42 21.41 20.01
C LEU A 446 -43.38 21.84 18.97
N ALA A 447 -42.86 20.89 18.18
CA ALA A 447 -41.90 21.16 17.12
C ALA A 447 -42.50 22.04 16.01
N GLU A 448 -43.73 21.78 15.60
CA GLU A 448 -44.43 22.60 14.59
C GLU A 448 -44.75 24.00 15.12
N ALA A 449 -45.16 24.12 16.39
CA ALA A 449 -45.43 25.41 17.00
C ALA A 449 -44.14 26.25 17.13
N THR A 450 -43.01 25.61 17.48
CA THR A 450 -41.70 26.26 17.54
C THR A 450 -41.20 26.66 16.15
N GLU A 451 -41.39 25.81 15.14
CA GLU A 451 -41.04 26.12 13.75
C GLU A 451 -41.90 27.26 13.18
N PHE A 452 -43.19 27.29 13.52
CA PHE A 452 -44.05 28.43 13.20
C PHE A 452 -43.51 29.72 13.83
N CYS A 453 -43.15 29.70 15.12
CA CYS A 453 -42.55 30.84 15.80
C CYS A 453 -41.28 31.31 15.07
N ARG A 454 -40.39 30.38 14.71
CA ARG A 454 -39.15 30.69 13.98
C ARG A 454 -39.44 31.41 12.65
N ARG A 455 -40.35 30.88 11.83
CA ARG A 455 -40.71 31.46 10.52
C ARG A 455 -41.46 32.78 10.66
N ALA A 456 -42.35 32.90 11.64
CA ALA A 456 -43.02 34.16 11.96
C ALA A 456 -41.98 35.23 12.37
N GLY A 457 -40.97 34.84 13.15
CA GLY A 457 -39.86 35.71 13.51
C GLY A 457 -39.05 36.19 12.31
N TRP A 458 -38.77 35.31 11.36
CA TRP A 458 -38.14 35.71 10.10
C TRP A 458 -38.96 36.74 9.33
N VAL A 459 -40.28 36.58 9.26
CA VAL A 459 -41.16 37.52 8.55
C VAL A 459 -41.27 38.86 9.26
N LEU A 460 -41.36 38.86 10.59
CA LEU A 460 -41.47 40.08 11.39
C LEU A 460 -40.13 40.80 11.58
N GLY A 461 -39.01 40.10 11.39
CA GLY A 461 -37.68 40.57 11.77
C GLY A 461 -37.45 40.59 13.29
N TRP A 462 -38.41 40.11 14.09
CA TRP A 462 -38.37 40.09 15.56
C TRP A 462 -38.21 38.67 16.09
N LYS A 463 -37.73 38.54 17.33
CA LYS A 463 -37.72 37.24 18.00
C LYS A 463 -39.17 36.87 18.38
N VAL A 464 -39.61 35.73 17.88
CA VAL A 464 -40.95 35.18 18.13
C VAL A 464 -40.79 33.82 18.80
N ARG A 465 -41.58 33.60 19.85
CA ARG A 465 -41.54 32.37 20.66
C ARG A 465 -42.93 32.02 21.18
N LEU A 466 -43.06 30.82 21.72
CA LEU A 466 -44.21 30.48 22.55
C LEU A 466 -44.23 31.37 23.81
N PRO A 467 -45.43 31.71 24.32
CA PRO A 467 -45.54 32.50 25.53
C PRO A 467 -45.18 31.67 26.77
N THR A 468 -44.67 32.35 27.78
CA THR A 468 -44.49 31.80 29.12
C THR A 468 -45.82 31.78 29.86
N LEU A 469 -45.90 30.97 30.92
CA LEU A 469 -47.08 30.92 31.78
C LEU A 469 -47.42 32.29 32.40
N GLU A 470 -46.40 33.07 32.76
CA GLU A 470 -46.58 34.40 33.34
C GLU A 470 -47.20 35.38 32.34
N GLU A 471 -46.72 35.37 31.09
CA GLU A 471 -47.27 36.21 30.03
C GLU A 471 -48.72 35.86 29.72
N VAL A 472 -49.07 34.58 29.69
CA VAL A 472 -50.47 34.15 29.49
C VAL A 472 -51.37 34.61 30.65
N ARG A 473 -50.89 34.53 31.90
CA ARG A 473 -51.65 35.00 33.07
C ARG A 473 -51.84 36.51 33.08
N LEU A 474 -50.82 37.27 32.70
CA LEU A 474 -50.92 38.73 32.56
C LEU A 474 -51.93 39.12 31.48
N ALA A 475 -51.93 38.42 30.35
CA ALA A 475 -52.93 38.62 29.29
C ALA A 475 -54.37 38.29 29.74
N GLY A 476 -54.55 37.45 30.76
CA GLY A 476 -55.86 37.10 31.33
C GLY A 476 -56.32 37.97 32.53
N SER A 477 -55.52 38.93 32.98
CA SER A 477 -55.81 39.75 34.17
C SER A 477 -56.85 40.85 33.93
N GLU A 478 -57.53 41.30 35.00
CA GLU A 478 -58.48 42.43 34.95
C GLU A 478 -57.76 43.70 34.44
N GLY A 479 -58.14 44.15 33.23
CA GLY A 479 -57.48 45.26 32.51
C GLY A 479 -56.92 44.86 31.14
N ALA A 480 -56.80 43.58 30.86
CA ALA A 480 -56.26 43.02 29.61
C ALA A 480 -57.35 42.64 28.58
N GLY A 481 -58.48 43.38 28.54
CA GLY A 481 -59.68 43.04 27.76
C GLY A 481 -59.55 42.96 26.22
N VAL A 482 -58.33 43.14 25.70
CA VAL A 482 -57.98 43.00 24.28
C VAL A 482 -57.59 41.56 23.92
N PHE A 483 -57.17 40.75 24.91
CA PHE A 483 -56.81 39.35 24.70
C PHE A 483 -58.03 38.44 24.89
N GLN A 484 -58.19 37.50 23.96
CA GLN A 484 -59.25 36.51 23.94
C GLN A 484 -58.73 35.21 24.56
N ASN A 485 -59.60 34.54 25.31
CA ASN A 485 -59.35 33.15 25.73
C ASN A 485 -59.33 32.23 24.52
N LEU A 486 -58.64 31.10 24.66
CA LEU A 486 -58.61 30.11 23.60
C LEU A 486 -60.04 29.58 23.31
N LYS A 487 -60.48 29.70 22.07
CA LYS A 487 -61.78 29.23 21.57
C LYS A 487 -61.73 27.73 21.33
N GLY A 488 -62.89 27.08 21.47
CA GLY A 488 -63.06 25.66 21.15
C GLY A 488 -62.45 24.69 22.17
N GLY A 489 -62.13 25.14 23.39
CA GLY A 489 -61.56 24.30 24.44
C GLY A 489 -60.12 23.89 24.17
N LEU A 490 -59.37 24.71 23.42
CA LEU A 490 -57.97 24.48 23.15
C LEU A 490 -57.12 24.75 24.40
N ALA A 491 -56.13 23.89 24.57
CA ALA A 491 -55.02 24.05 25.46
C ALA A 491 -53.85 24.73 24.72
N GLU A 492 -53.05 25.52 25.44
CA GLU A 492 -51.99 26.36 24.90
C GLU A 492 -50.61 25.73 25.09
N TRP A 493 -49.84 25.55 24.01
CA TRP A 493 -48.41 25.28 24.17
C TRP A 493 -47.69 26.48 24.79
N LEU A 494 -46.91 26.23 25.84
CA LEU A 494 -46.09 27.24 26.51
C LEU A 494 -44.61 27.07 26.16
N ALA A 495 -43.83 28.14 26.38
CA ALA A 495 -42.39 28.09 26.33
C ALA A 495 -41.85 26.99 27.26
N SER A 496 -40.88 26.21 26.77
CA SER A 496 -40.26 25.12 27.51
C SER A 496 -38.74 25.34 27.55
N GLU A 497 -38.18 25.49 28.74
CA GLU A 497 -36.72 25.60 28.95
C GLU A 497 -36.07 24.23 29.22
N ALA A 498 -36.87 23.20 29.55
CA ALA A 498 -36.37 21.88 29.89
C ALA A 498 -36.12 21.04 28.63
N GLU A 499 -35.02 20.29 28.56
CA GLU A 499 -34.82 19.25 27.55
C GLU A 499 -35.51 17.96 28.00
N GLY A 500 -36.44 17.43 27.20
CA GLY A 500 -37.21 16.24 27.54
C GLY A 500 -38.23 15.83 26.48
N SER A 501 -38.89 14.67 26.67
CA SER A 501 -39.91 14.16 25.75
C SER A 501 -41.26 14.89 25.86
N ASN A 502 -41.47 15.64 26.95
CA ASN A 502 -42.71 16.34 27.25
C ASN A 502 -42.50 17.85 27.25
N GLY A 503 -43.57 18.61 27.02
CA GLY A 503 -43.60 20.06 27.08
C GLY A 503 -44.81 20.57 27.87
N PRO A 504 -44.73 21.78 28.44
CA PRO A 504 -45.80 22.39 29.21
C PRO A 504 -46.95 22.84 28.31
N VAL A 505 -48.17 22.50 28.72
CA VAL A 505 -49.41 22.92 28.07
C VAL A 505 -50.35 23.50 29.13
N LEU A 506 -50.91 24.68 28.87
CA LEU A 506 -51.98 25.25 29.71
C LEU A 506 -53.33 24.73 29.22
N ASN A 507 -54.02 23.91 30.01
CA ASN A 507 -55.34 23.40 29.63
C ASN A 507 -56.45 24.46 29.76
N ALA A 508 -57.66 24.12 29.32
CA ALA A 508 -58.81 25.03 29.33
C ALA A 508 -59.26 25.39 30.77
N GLU A 509 -58.92 24.55 31.74
CA GLU A 509 -59.17 24.75 33.18
C GLU A 509 -58.11 25.65 33.84
N GLY A 510 -57.10 26.10 33.11
CA GLY A 510 -56.03 26.99 33.62
C GLY A 510 -54.92 26.26 34.40
N VAL A 511 -54.84 24.94 34.27
CA VAL A 511 -53.82 24.09 34.90
C VAL A 511 -52.73 23.75 33.88
N VAL A 512 -51.47 23.78 34.32
CA VAL A 512 -50.33 23.38 33.48
C VAL A 512 -50.13 21.88 33.57
N GLU A 513 -50.17 21.22 32.42
CA GLU A 513 -49.93 19.79 32.26
C GLU A 513 -48.68 19.54 31.41
N GLN A 514 -48.14 18.33 31.52
CA GLN A 514 -47.04 17.87 30.67
C GLN A 514 -47.60 16.99 29.56
N ALA A 515 -47.40 17.42 28.32
CA ALA A 515 -47.83 16.69 27.14
C ALA A 515 -46.63 16.18 26.34
N ALA A 516 -46.74 15.01 25.72
CA ALA A 516 -45.67 14.53 24.84
C ALA A 516 -45.47 15.50 23.66
N ARG A 517 -44.22 15.89 23.40
CA ARG A 517 -43.89 16.93 22.40
C ARG A 517 -44.31 16.56 20.97
N SER A 518 -44.39 15.26 20.68
CA SER A 518 -44.81 14.71 19.39
C SER A 518 -46.31 14.44 19.30
N GLU A 519 -47.06 14.61 20.37
CA GLU A 519 -48.48 14.26 20.41
C GLU A 519 -49.33 15.32 19.71
N ARG A 520 -50.15 14.84 18.75
CA ARG A 520 -51.17 15.65 18.08
C ARG A 520 -52.51 15.49 18.79
N SER A 521 -52.93 16.52 19.51
CA SER A 521 -54.26 16.56 20.16
C SER A 521 -55.18 17.57 19.48
N ARG A 522 -56.44 17.18 19.30
CA ARG A 522 -57.52 18.04 18.76
C ARG A 522 -57.81 19.25 19.64
N GLN A 523 -57.33 19.24 20.87
CA GLN A 523 -57.51 20.29 21.85
C GLN A 523 -56.21 21.05 22.09
N ARG A 524 -55.26 21.10 21.14
CA ARG A 524 -53.99 21.81 21.33
C ARG A 524 -53.72 22.80 20.22
N GLY A 525 -53.70 24.07 20.61
CA GLY A 525 -53.30 25.21 19.80
C GLY A 525 -52.20 26.00 20.50
N PHE A 526 -51.94 27.22 20.04
CA PHE A 526 -50.97 28.11 20.66
C PHE A 526 -51.18 29.56 20.24
N ARG A 527 -50.68 30.49 21.05
CA ARG A 527 -50.38 31.87 20.66
C ARG A 527 -48.88 32.05 20.56
N VAL A 528 -48.45 33.20 20.07
CA VAL A 528 -47.04 33.58 20.06
C VAL A 528 -46.81 34.88 20.79
N ALA A 529 -45.68 34.96 21.47
CA ALA A 529 -45.11 36.17 22.03
C ALA A 529 -44.02 36.68 21.09
N VAL A 530 -43.97 38.00 20.92
CA VAL A 530 -43.04 38.71 20.04
C VAL A 530 -42.30 39.76 20.85
N GLU A 531 -40.97 39.75 20.76
CA GLU A 531 -40.11 40.73 21.43
C GLU A 531 -40.11 42.04 20.62
N VAL A 532 -41.21 42.79 20.68
CA VAL A 532 -41.44 44.05 19.98
C VAL A 532 -42.08 45.09 20.90
N ASP A 533 -41.62 46.34 20.81
CA ASP A 533 -42.22 47.47 21.51
C ASP A 533 -43.26 48.18 20.63
N LEU A 534 -44.52 47.74 20.71
CA LEU A 534 -45.63 48.35 19.96
C LEU A 534 -46.07 49.72 20.51
N VAL A 535 -45.59 50.12 21.70
CA VAL A 535 -45.92 51.40 22.32
C VAL A 535 -45.02 52.51 21.77
N ASN A 536 -43.80 52.14 21.33
CA ASN A 536 -42.90 53.05 20.65
C ASN A 536 -43.28 53.20 19.15
N PRO A 537 -43.59 54.41 18.67
CA PRO A 537 -44.00 54.63 17.28
C PRO A 537 -42.91 54.28 16.24
N ALA A 538 -41.64 54.15 16.66
CA ALA A 538 -40.56 53.68 15.80
C ALA A 538 -40.63 52.17 15.50
N SER A 539 -41.35 51.39 16.30
CA SER A 539 -41.54 49.94 16.13
C SER A 539 -42.97 49.56 15.72
N ALA A 540 -43.88 50.54 15.60
CA ALA A 540 -45.27 50.36 15.19
C ALA A 540 -45.58 50.82 13.75
N ARG A 541 -44.62 51.44 13.06
CA ARG A 541 -44.77 51.90 11.67
C ARG A 541 -44.29 50.85 10.69
#